data_AF-A0A1J6J4G5-F1
#
_entry.id   AF-A0A1J6J4G5-F1
#
_cell.length_a   1.000
_cell.length_b   1.000
_cell.length_c   1.000
_cell.angle_alpha   90.00
_cell.angle_beta   90.00
_cell.angle_gamma   90.00
#
_symmetry.space_group_name_H-M   'P 1'
#
loop_
_entity.id
_entity.type
_entity.pdbx_description
1 polymer ?
#
loop_
_entity_poly.entity_id
_entity_poly.type
_entity_poly.pdbx_seq_one_letter_code
_entity_poly.pdbx_strand_id
1 'polypeptide(L)'
;MDTTGSVSLLLWDRETMFLIGKSAKELKEEFLENTGVVDKYPYPVELNNILQRKFMFKVIVKRENIHLQKEVYSVVKLTDEEQLINKYSPDQPPDDLTVCHICSQTS
;
A
#
# COMPACT_ATOMS: atom_id res chain seq x y z
N MET A 1 3.08 -1.01 4.33
CA MET A 1 3.83 -0.58 5.52
C MET A 1 5.28 -0.53 5.10
N ASP A 2 5.94 0.59 5.34
CA ASP A 2 7.38 0.72 5.15
C ASP A 2 8.07 0.74 6.51
N THR A 3 9.36 1.06 6.53
CA THR A 3 10.16 1.14 7.77
C THR A 3 9.73 2.27 8.70
N THR A 4 8.94 3.23 8.23
CA THR A 4 8.47 4.40 8.99
C THR A 4 7.05 4.24 9.53
N GLY A 5 6.23 3.41 8.87
CA GLY A 5 4.89 3.07 9.35
C GLY A 5 3.89 2.73 8.24
N SER A 6 2.64 3.08 8.50
CA SER A 6 1.52 2.88 7.58
C SER A 6 0.95 4.21 7.12
N VAL A 7 0.47 4.24 5.87
CA VAL A 7 -0.19 5.41 5.28
C VAL A 7 -1.47 4.96 4.56
N SER A 8 -2.49 5.83 4.57
CA SER A 8 -3.72 5.62 3.81
C SER A 8 -3.61 6.24 2.42
N LEU A 9 -3.80 5.43 1.38
CA LEU A 9 -3.70 5.85 -0.01
C LEU A 9 -5.05 5.71 -0.71
N LEU A 10 -5.37 6.68 -1.55
CA LEU A 10 -6.52 6.64 -2.46
C LEU A 10 -6.01 6.33 -3.87
N LEU A 11 -6.47 5.20 -4.43
CA LEU A 11 -6.19 4.79 -5.79
C LEU A 11 -7.47 4.94 -6.63
N TRP A 12 -7.36 5.55 -7.81
CA TRP A 12 -8.47 5.56 -8.75
C TRP A 12 -8.56 4.23 -9.48
N ASP A 13 -9.74 3.96 -10.05
CA ASP A 13 -10.03 2.72 -10.77
C ASP A 13 -8.96 2.39 -11.83
N ARG A 14 -8.47 3.41 -12.54
CA ARG A 14 -7.40 3.27 -13.53
C ARG A 14 -6.12 2.68 -12.93
N GLU A 15 -5.64 3.20 -11.81
CA GLU A 15 -4.43 2.71 -11.15
C GLU A 15 -4.67 1.34 -10.50
N THR A 16 -5.84 1.16 -9.88
CA THR A 16 -6.23 -0.11 -9.23
C THR A 16 -6.33 -1.25 -10.23
N MET A 17 -6.84 -1.00 -11.44
CA MET A 17 -6.93 -2.00 -12.49
C MET A 17 -5.57 -2.62 -12.84
N PHE A 18 -4.48 -1.85 -12.79
CA PHE A 18 -3.11 -2.40 -12.95
C PHE A 18 -2.71 -3.36 -11.84
N LEU A 19 -3.24 -3.18 -10.62
CA LEU A 19 -2.89 -4.00 -9.45
C LEU A 19 -3.70 -5.30 -9.37
N ILE A 20 -5.02 -5.20 -9.59
CA ILE A 20 -5.95 -6.32 -9.35
C ILE A 20 -6.41 -6.99 -10.64
N GLY A 21 -6.17 -6.38 -11.80
CA GLY A 21 -6.52 -6.92 -13.12
C GLY A 21 -7.99 -6.76 -13.51
N LYS A 22 -8.80 -6.08 -12.69
CA LYS A 22 -10.23 -5.80 -12.94
C LYS A 22 -10.55 -4.36 -12.57
N SER A 23 -11.49 -3.77 -13.31
CA SER A 23 -12.14 -2.52 -12.95
C SER A 23 -13.16 -2.72 -11.83
N ALA A 24 -13.49 -1.64 -11.13
CA ALA A 24 -14.55 -1.62 -10.12
C ALA A 24 -15.91 -2.01 -10.71
N LYS A 25 -16.14 -1.72 -12.00
CA LYS A 25 -17.35 -2.13 -12.72
C LYS A 25 -17.41 -3.65 -12.87
N GLU A 26 -16.34 -4.27 -13.37
CA GLU A 26 -16.27 -5.74 -13.54
C GLU A 26 -16.42 -6.47 -12.21
N LEU A 27 -15.74 -5.98 -11.16
CA LEU A 27 -15.91 -6.53 -9.81
C LEU A 27 -17.37 -6.48 -9.34
N LYS A 28 -18.08 -5.38 -9.62
CA LYS A 28 -19.49 -5.22 -9.26
C LYS A 28 -20.41 -6.13 -10.08
N GLU A 29 -20.15 -6.29 -11.37
CA GLU A 29 -20.97 -7.12 -12.27
C GLU A 29 -20.84 -8.60 -11.92
N GLU A 30 -19.61 -9.10 -11.78
CA GLU A 30 -19.34 -10.46 -11.33
C GLU A 30 -19.92 -10.73 -9.93
N PHE A 31 -19.92 -9.72 -9.06
CA PHE A 31 -20.55 -9.78 -7.76
C PHE A 31 -22.08 -9.97 -7.87
N LEU A 32 -22.75 -9.32 -8.82
CA LEU A 32 -24.19 -9.43 -9.05
C LEU A 32 -24.58 -10.75 -9.72
N GLU A 33 -23.77 -11.24 -10.65
CA GLU A 33 -24.02 -12.50 -11.37
C GLU A 33 -23.86 -13.75 -10.48
N ASN A 34 -22.92 -13.71 -9.54
CA ASN A 34 -22.65 -14.83 -8.65
C ASN A 34 -23.57 -14.91 -7.42
N THR A 35 -24.32 -13.84 -7.12
CA THR A 35 -25.12 -13.72 -5.89
C THR A 35 -26.63 -13.78 -6.18
N GLY A 36 -27.08 -14.89 -6.79
CA GLY A 36 -28.50 -15.08 -7.05
C GLY A 36 -29.39 -15.20 -5.80
N VAL A 37 -28.86 -15.57 -4.61
CA VAL A 37 -29.70 -15.95 -3.45
C VAL A 37 -29.13 -15.69 -2.04
N VAL A 38 -27.88 -15.23 -1.80
CA VAL A 38 -27.32 -15.24 -0.43
C VAL A 38 -26.90 -13.87 0.07
N ASP A 39 -27.38 -13.52 1.26
CA ASP A 39 -27.15 -12.30 2.07
C ASP A 39 -25.69 -12.12 2.55
N LYS A 40 -24.74 -12.74 1.84
CA LYS A 40 -23.32 -12.79 2.19
C LYS A 40 -22.53 -12.27 1.02
N TYR A 41 -21.98 -11.07 1.18
CA TYR A 41 -21.11 -10.43 0.21
C TYR A 41 -19.73 -11.09 0.27
N PRO A 42 -19.35 -11.98 -0.67
CA PRO A 42 -18.03 -12.61 -0.64
C PRO A 42 -16.94 -11.56 -0.82
N TYR A 43 -15.79 -11.82 -0.19
CA TYR A 43 -14.58 -11.05 -0.42
C TYR A 43 -14.10 -11.25 -1.88
N PRO A 44 -13.86 -10.17 -2.65
CA PRO A 44 -13.34 -10.27 -4.02
C PRO A 44 -11.88 -10.74 -4.00
N VAL A 45 -11.65 -11.96 -4.47
CA VAL A 45 -10.35 -12.65 -4.38
C VAL A 45 -9.23 -11.97 -5.17
N GLU A 46 -9.57 -11.15 -6.16
CA GLU A 46 -8.66 -10.34 -6.96
C GLU A 46 -7.92 -9.30 -6.11
N LEU A 47 -8.50 -8.88 -4.99
CA LEU A 47 -7.80 -8.02 -4.03
C LEU A 47 -6.60 -8.73 -3.42
N ASN A 48 -6.54 -10.07 -3.41
CA ASN A 48 -5.35 -10.79 -2.94
C ASN A 48 -4.12 -10.50 -3.80
N ASN A 49 -4.30 -10.05 -5.06
CA ASN A 49 -3.20 -9.72 -5.95
C ASN A 49 -2.31 -8.60 -5.38
N ILE A 50 -2.81 -7.76 -4.47
CA ILE A 50 -2.03 -6.67 -3.87
C ILE A 50 -1.26 -7.09 -2.62
N LEU A 51 -1.60 -8.24 -2.03
CA LEU A 51 -1.04 -8.68 -0.76
C LEU A 51 0.43 -9.07 -0.91
N GLN A 52 1.22 -8.76 0.12
CA GLN A 52 2.65 -9.13 0.22
C GLN A 52 3.53 -8.68 -0.96
N ARG A 53 3.12 -7.63 -1.67
CA ARG A 53 3.90 -7.03 -2.76
C ARG A 53 4.50 -5.69 -2.35
N LYS A 54 5.67 -5.39 -2.92
CA LYS A 54 6.37 -4.10 -2.76
C LYS A 54 6.07 -3.24 -3.98
N PHE A 55 5.62 -2.02 -3.74
CA PHE A 55 5.29 -1.04 -4.77
C PHE A 55 5.93 0.30 -4.45
N MET A 56 6.27 1.07 -5.48
CA MET A 56 6.58 2.49 -5.37
C MET A 56 5.36 3.30 -5.81
N PHE A 57 4.91 4.21 -4.96
CA PHE A 57 3.76 5.08 -5.24
C PHE A 57 4.21 6.53 -5.40
N LYS A 58 3.80 7.16 -6.50
CA LYS A 58 3.85 8.61 -6.64
C LYS A 58 2.52 9.18 -6.12
N VAL A 59 2.59 9.97 -5.06
CA VAL A 59 1.42 10.58 -4.40
C VAL A 59 1.37 12.09 -4.62
N ILE A 60 0.17 12.67 -4.56
CA ILE A 60 -0.04 14.12 -4.47
C ILE A 60 -0.25 14.48 -3.00
N VAL A 61 0.58 15.39 -2.49
CA VAL A 61 0.39 16.03 -1.18
C VAL A 61 -0.12 17.46 -1.41
N LYS A 62 -1.29 17.78 -0.85
CA LYS A 62 -1.88 19.12 -0.89
C LYS A 62 -1.67 19.84 0.44
N ARG A 63 -1.81 21.17 0.42
CA ARG A 63 -1.79 22.00 1.65
C ARG A 63 -2.78 21.52 2.71
N GLU A 64 -3.96 21.07 2.31
CA GLU A 64 -4.96 20.51 3.21
C GLU A 64 -4.51 19.20 3.90
N ASN A 65 -3.66 18.38 3.26
CA ASN A 65 -3.09 17.19 3.91
C ASN A 65 -2.18 17.56 5.08
N ILE A 66 -1.48 18.69 4.97
CA ILE A 66 -0.54 19.18 5.99
C ILE A 66 -1.29 19.96 7.07
N HIS A 67 -2.08 20.97 6.68
CA HIS A 67 -2.71 21.90 7.63
C HIS A 67 -3.93 21.32 8.34
N LEU A 68 -4.68 20.43 7.69
CA LEU A 68 -5.87 19.80 8.26
C LEU A 68 -5.61 18.34 8.66
N GLN A 69 -4.36 17.89 8.61
CA GLN A 69 -3.96 16.51 8.91
C GLN A 69 -4.84 15.49 8.17
N LYS A 70 -5.19 15.77 6.90
CA LYS A 70 -5.87 14.78 6.06
C LYS A 70 -4.85 13.72 5.64
N GLU A 71 -4.86 12.58 6.31
CA GLU A 71 -3.89 11.49 6.14
C GLU A 71 -4.17 10.56 4.95
N VAL A 72 -5.08 10.93 4.06
CA VAL A 72 -5.36 10.19 2.82
C VAL A 72 -4.73 10.90 1.63
N TYR A 73 -3.86 10.20 0.91
CA TYR A 73 -3.09 10.74 -0.21
C TYR A 73 -3.50 10.09 -1.53
N SER A 74 -3.76 10.89 -2.56
CA SER A 74 -4.10 10.38 -3.89
C SER A 74 -2.85 9.89 -4.61
N VAL A 75 -2.90 8.66 -5.13
CA VAL A 75 -1.88 8.08 -6.00
C VAL A 75 -2.11 8.56 -7.43
N VAL A 76 -1.04 8.96 -8.13
CA VAL A 76 -1.09 9.32 -9.57
C VAL A 76 -0.33 8.36 -10.46
N LYS A 77 0.62 7.62 -9.89
CA LYS A 77 1.36 6.55 -10.55
C LYS A 77 1.80 5.54 -9.51
N LEU A 78 1.89 4.29 -9.92
CA LEU A 78 2.50 3.22 -9.15
C LEU A 78 3.35 2.36 -10.07
N THR A 79 4.31 1.64 -9.50
CA THR A 79 5.15 0.67 -10.19
C THR A 79 5.63 -0.39 -9.21
N ASP A 80 5.79 -1.62 -9.69
CA ASP A 80 6.43 -2.75 -9.01
C ASP A 80 7.81 -3.08 -9.61
N GLU A 81 8.37 -2.19 -10.44
CA GLU A 81 9.69 -2.38 -11.06
C GLU A 81 10.80 -2.38 -10.00
N GLU A 82 11.42 -3.54 -9.83
CA GLU A 82 12.46 -3.77 -8.81
C GLU A 82 13.63 -2.79 -8.95
N GLN A 83 14.05 -2.47 -10.18
CA GLN A 83 15.15 -1.53 -10.43
C GLN A 83 14.86 -0.12 -9.89
N LEU A 84 13.63 0.37 -10.08
CA LEU A 84 13.21 1.66 -9.55
C LEU A 84 13.05 1.60 -8.04
N ILE A 85 12.42 0.55 -7.53
CA ILE A 85 12.23 0.35 -6.09
C ILE A 85 13.58 0.32 -5.36
N ASN A 86 14.56 -0.41 -5.88
CA ASN A 86 15.88 -0.53 -5.26
C ASN A 86 16.64 0.80 -5.34
N LYS A 87 16.53 1.54 -6.45
CA LYS A 87 17.14 2.86 -6.62
C LYS A 87 16.65 3.90 -5.60
N TYR A 88 15.38 3.83 -5.20
CA TYR A 88 14.76 4.77 -4.25
C TYR A 88 14.55 4.18 -2.86
N SER A 89 14.98 2.95 -2.62
CA SER A 89 14.97 2.39 -1.26
C SER A 89 16.03 3.13 -0.44
N PRO A 90 15.75 3.52 0.81
CA PRO A 90 16.77 4.06 1.69
C PRO A 90 17.90 3.04 1.83
N ASP A 91 19.15 3.50 1.88
CA ASP A 91 20.28 2.65 2.24
C ASP A 91 19.93 1.96 3.56
N GLN A 92 20.09 0.63 3.61
CA GLN A 92 20.03 -0.05 4.90
C GLN A 92 21.05 0.66 5.81
N PRO A 93 20.64 1.21 6.97
CA PRO A 93 21.65 1.54 7.97
C PRO A 93 22.48 0.27 8.16
N PRO A 94 23.82 0.36 8.18
CA PRO A 94 24.65 -0.81 8.43
C PRO A 94 24.11 -1.50 9.69
N ASP A 95 23.97 -2.82 9.64
CA ASP A 95 23.60 -3.67 10.78
C ASP A 95 24.70 -3.58 11.85
N ASP A 96 24.84 -2.40 12.46
CA ASP A 96 25.62 -2.24 13.67
C ASP A 96 24.65 -2.58 14.79
N LEU A 97 24.62 -3.87 15.12
CA LEU A 97 24.31 -4.35 16.44
C LEU A 97 25.30 -3.71 17.43
N THR A 98 25.21 -2.40 17.66
CA THR A 98 25.73 -1.80 18.87
C THR A 98 24.84 -2.29 19.99
N VAL A 99 25.25 -3.42 20.55
CA VAL A 99 25.07 -3.79 21.95
C VAL A 99 24.92 -2.51 22.76
N CYS A 100 23.76 -2.33 23.39
CA CYS A 100 23.50 -1.22 24.29
C CYS A 100 24.53 -1.29 25.44
N HIS A 101 25.66 -0.60 25.30
CA HIS A 101 26.76 -0.59 26.26
C HIS A 101 26.38 0.13 27.57
N ILE A 102 25.13 0.61 27.66
CA ILE A 102 24.57 1.31 28.80
C ILE A 102 23.82 0.34 29.74
N CYS A 103 23.43 -0.86 29.29
CA CYS A 103 22.65 -1.80 30.11
C CYS A 103 23.49 -2.76 30.97
N SER A 104 24.81 -2.66 31.00
CA SER A 104 25.68 -3.52 31.84
C SER A 104 26.21 -2.85 33.11
N GLN A 105 25.82 -1.60 33.39
CA GLN A 105 26.31 -0.84 34.55
C GLN A 105 25.18 -0.42 35.48
N THR A 106 24.34 -1.36 35.89
CA THR A 106 23.64 -1.32 37.18
C THR A 106 23.50 -2.75 37.67
N SER A 107 24.55 -3.22 38.35
CA SER A 107 24.46 -4.29 39.34
C SER A 107 24.07 -3.72 40.69
#